data_AF-A0A2T4GCU3-F1
#
_entry.id   AF-A0A2T4GCU3-F1
#
_cell.length_a   1.000
_cell.length_b   1.000
_cell.length_c   1.000
_cell.angle_alpha   90.00
_cell.angle_beta   90.00
_cell.angle_gamma   90.00
#
_symmetry.space_group_name_H-M   'P 1'
#
loop_
_entity.id
_entity.type
_entity.pdbx_description
1 polymer ?
#
loop_
_entity_poly.entity_id
_entity_poly.type
_entity_poly.pdbx_seq_one_letter_code
_entity_poly.pdbx_strand_id
1 'polypeptide(L)'
;MQPLIALTALISLATSSQIPLNGHLRIMPSSDSPSVQPSVALGDILGSNRGLTSFSSFARMQPSTDTRLSDLSTNTTVLAPLNSAVDALPRKPWEQPADYDAFGADAYEGDGGQDRAKENMRRFVEAHLVPASPWEKEEKIKTLGGKEVWWVVKDGNKVIMPDEVEVERVASQVGNGELWILKGVLNYA
;
A
#
# COMPACT_ATOMS: atom_id res chain seq x y z
N MET A 1 -58.17 50.67 -28.60
CA MET A 1 -57.08 49.67 -28.71
C MET A 1 -56.01 50.05 -27.70
N GLN A 2 -55.40 49.03 -27.09
CA GLN A 2 -54.51 48.94 -25.93
C GLN A 2 -53.31 49.94 -25.80
N PRO A 3 -52.64 50.01 -24.62
CA PRO A 3 -52.22 51.25 -23.95
C PRO A 3 -50.70 51.26 -23.57
N LEU A 4 -50.36 51.88 -22.43
CA LEU A 4 -49.12 51.81 -21.60
C LEU A 4 -48.04 52.87 -21.88
N ILE A 5 -47.95 53.94 -21.06
CA ILE A 5 -47.39 54.05 -19.68
C ILE A 5 -45.85 54.01 -19.68
N ALA A 6 -45.28 55.17 -19.34
CA ALA A 6 -43.91 55.35 -18.91
C ALA A 6 -43.73 54.86 -17.46
N LEU A 7 -42.62 54.18 -17.16
CA LEU A 7 -41.96 54.30 -15.85
C LEU A 7 -40.51 53.79 -15.95
N THR A 8 -39.57 54.72 -15.89
CA THR A 8 -38.13 54.45 -15.77
C THR A 8 -37.82 54.10 -14.33
N ALA A 9 -37.40 52.87 -14.06
CA ALA A 9 -36.91 52.45 -12.75
C ALA A 9 -35.37 52.41 -12.76
N LEU A 10 -34.76 53.27 -11.95
CA LEU A 10 -33.34 53.26 -11.59
C LEU A 10 -33.06 52.05 -10.68
N ILE A 11 -32.21 51.13 -11.13
CA ILE A 11 -31.68 50.05 -10.29
C ILE A 11 -30.25 50.43 -9.89
N SER A 12 -30.09 50.68 -8.59
CA SER A 12 -28.83 50.99 -7.92
C SER A 12 -27.95 49.74 -7.88
N LEU A 13 -26.73 49.80 -8.43
CA LEU A 13 -25.73 48.75 -8.24
C LEU A 13 -25.18 48.85 -6.81
N ALA A 14 -25.60 47.93 -5.94
CA ALA A 14 -24.94 47.70 -4.68
C ALA A 14 -23.56 47.07 -4.95
N THR A 15 -22.51 47.82 -4.66
CA THR A 15 -21.12 47.37 -4.62
C THR A 15 -20.99 46.21 -3.64
N SER A 16 -20.74 45.00 -4.16
CA SER A 16 -20.31 43.86 -3.35
C SER A 16 -18.85 44.07 -2.96
N SER A 17 -18.61 44.34 -1.69
CA SER A 17 -17.26 44.41 -1.10
C SER A 17 -16.60 43.04 -1.16
N GLN A 18 -15.68 42.83 -2.11
CA GLN A 18 -14.78 41.69 -2.09
C GLN A 18 -13.81 41.82 -0.91
N ILE A 19 -13.84 40.85 0.00
CA ILE A 19 -12.82 40.68 1.04
C ILE A 19 -11.58 40.08 0.37
N PRO A 20 -10.39 40.70 0.46
CA PRO A 20 -9.17 40.08 -0.04
C PRO A 20 -8.82 38.90 0.87
N LEU A 21 -8.74 37.69 0.29
CA LEU A 21 -8.16 36.53 0.97
C LEU A 21 -6.66 36.79 1.15
N ASN A 22 -6.28 37.24 2.35
CA ASN A 22 -4.90 37.29 2.76
C ASN A 22 -4.37 35.86 2.87
N GLY A 23 -3.53 35.46 1.91
CA GLY A 23 -2.87 34.16 1.87
C GLY A 23 -1.93 33.98 3.06
N HIS A 24 -2.40 33.31 4.10
CA HIS A 24 -1.53 32.63 5.04
C HIS A 24 -1.28 31.22 4.52
N LEU A 25 -0.26 31.09 3.66
CA LEU A 25 0.37 29.79 3.41
C LEU A 25 0.98 29.32 4.74
N ARG A 26 0.25 28.46 5.46
CA ARG A 26 0.83 27.68 6.54
C ARG A 26 1.80 26.70 5.89
N ILE A 27 3.08 27.07 5.86
CA ILE A 27 4.19 26.15 5.63
C ILE A 27 4.06 25.10 6.73
N MET A 28 3.55 23.92 6.40
CA MET A 28 3.68 22.78 7.29
C MET A 28 5.12 22.33 7.26
N PRO A 29 5.80 22.17 8.41
CA PRO A 29 7.07 21.49 8.43
C PRO A 29 6.83 20.05 7.98
N SER A 30 7.41 19.67 6.85
CA SER A 30 7.59 18.28 6.44
C SER A 30 8.44 17.60 7.51
N SER A 31 7.79 17.07 8.53
CA SER A 31 8.40 16.19 9.49
C SER A 31 8.29 14.80 8.85
N ASP A 32 9.41 14.23 8.42
CA ASP A 32 9.54 12.85 7.92
C ASP A 32 9.25 11.79 9.01
N SER A 33 8.52 12.17 10.06
CA SER A 33 8.06 11.27 11.10
C SER A 33 6.83 10.52 10.58
N PRO A 34 6.77 9.18 10.75
CA PRO A 34 5.57 8.42 10.42
C PRO A 34 4.34 9.03 11.09
N SER A 35 3.29 9.30 10.32
CA SER A 35 2.00 9.72 10.88
C SER A 35 1.39 8.57 11.66
N VAL A 36 1.20 8.74 12.98
CA VAL A 36 0.51 7.75 13.82
C VAL A 36 -1.00 7.93 13.68
N GLN A 37 -1.72 6.94 13.14
CA GLN A 37 -3.18 6.99 12.92
C GLN A 37 -3.87 5.75 13.54
N PRO A 38 -4.17 5.78 14.85
CA PRO A 38 -4.54 4.56 15.60
C PRO A 38 -5.93 4.00 15.27
N SER A 39 -6.79 4.75 14.58
CA SER A 39 -8.14 4.30 14.20
C SER A 39 -8.25 3.83 12.75
N VAL A 40 -7.16 3.84 11.98
CA VAL A 40 -7.16 3.46 10.57
C VAL A 40 -6.49 2.09 10.41
N ALA A 41 -7.13 1.20 9.65
CA ALA A 41 -6.60 -0.13 9.39
C ALA A 41 -5.53 -0.10 8.28
N LEU A 42 -4.60 -1.07 8.33
CA LEU A 42 -3.57 -1.25 7.30
C LEU A 42 -4.18 -1.39 5.89
N GLY A 43 -5.30 -2.09 5.74
CA GLY A 43 -5.96 -2.31 4.44
C GLY A 43 -6.44 -1.02 3.74
N ASP A 44 -6.85 -0.01 4.51
CA ASP A 44 -7.28 1.29 4.00
C ASP A 44 -6.10 2.12 3.50
N ILE A 45 -5.04 2.18 4.33
CA ILE A 45 -3.84 2.95 4.02
C ILE A 45 -3.11 2.36 2.82
N LEU A 46 -2.99 1.02 2.78
CA LEU A 46 -2.35 0.31 1.68
C LEU A 46 -3.01 0.64 0.32
N GLY A 47 -4.35 0.68 0.27
CA GLY A 47 -5.09 1.01 -0.95
C GLY A 47 -5.06 2.49 -1.36
N SER A 48 -4.76 3.40 -0.42
CA SER A 48 -4.66 4.84 -0.70
C SER A 48 -3.33 5.25 -1.35
N ASN A 49 -2.31 4.39 -1.27
CA ASN A 49 -0.96 4.70 -1.76
C ASN A 49 -0.81 4.29 -3.23
N ARG A 50 -0.67 5.29 -4.11
CA ARG A 50 -0.53 5.08 -5.56
C ARG A 50 0.71 4.26 -5.96
N GLY A 51 1.76 4.26 -5.13
CA GLY A 51 2.97 3.48 -5.38
C GLY A 51 2.83 1.99 -5.04
N LEU A 52 1.72 1.58 -4.39
CA LEU A 52 1.51 0.23 -3.86
C LEU A 52 0.26 -0.44 -4.46
N THR A 53 -0.28 0.09 -5.56
CA THR A 53 -1.55 -0.39 -6.13
C THR A 53 -1.49 -1.87 -6.51
N SER A 54 -0.38 -2.35 -7.08
CA SER A 54 -0.22 -3.76 -7.45
C SER A 54 -0.30 -4.67 -6.22
N PHE A 55 0.52 -4.40 -5.20
CA PHE A 55 0.53 -5.19 -3.97
C PHE A 55 -0.79 -5.10 -3.21
N SER A 56 -1.41 -3.93 -3.13
CA SER A 56 -2.70 -3.74 -2.45
C SER A 56 -3.83 -4.53 -3.10
N SER A 57 -3.87 -4.60 -4.44
CA SER A 57 -4.82 -5.44 -5.17
C SER A 57 -4.61 -6.91 -4.86
N PHE A 58 -3.36 -7.39 -4.86
CA PHE A 58 -3.05 -8.79 -4.55
C PHE A 58 -3.44 -9.18 -3.12
N ALA A 59 -3.13 -8.32 -2.15
CA ALA A 59 -3.47 -8.56 -0.75
C ALA A 59 -4.99 -8.69 -0.52
N ARG A 60 -5.79 -7.84 -1.18
CA ARG A 60 -7.26 -7.85 -1.09
C ARG A 60 -7.91 -9.06 -1.77
N MET A 61 -7.26 -9.62 -2.79
CA MET A 61 -7.75 -10.83 -3.46
C MET A 61 -7.62 -12.09 -2.58
N GLN A 62 -6.86 -12.02 -1.49
CA GLN A 62 -6.67 -13.14 -0.57
C GLN A 62 -7.49 -12.94 0.72
N PRO A 63 -8.58 -13.72 0.95
CA PRO A 63 -9.50 -13.48 2.07
C PRO A 63 -8.84 -13.46 3.46
N SER A 64 -7.87 -14.35 3.71
CA SER A 64 -7.15 -14.40 4.99
C SER A 64 -6.29 -13.16 5.23
N THR A 65 -5.70 -12.62 4.16
CA THR A 65 -4.89 -11.40 4.24
C THR A 65 -5.77 -10.18 4.41
N ASP A 66 -6.82 -10.06 3.60
CA ASP A 66 -7.75 -8.93 3.67
C ASP A 66 -8.39 -8.79 5.07
N THR A 67 -8.81 -9.92 5.65
CA THR A 67 -9.32 -9.97 7.02
C THR A 67 -8.29 -9.50 8.03
N ARG A 68 -7.04 -9.99 7.92
CA ARG A 68 -5.96 -9.64 8.86
C ARG A 68 -5.59 -8.16 8.78
N LEU A 69 -5.51 -7.59 7.58
CA LEU A 69 -5.15 -6.19 7.38
C LEU A 69 -6.26 -5.23 7.81
N SER A 70 -7.50 -5.71 7.93
CA SER A 70 -8.66 -4.95 8.39
C SER A 70 -8.93 -5.13 9.90
N ASP A 71 -8.39 -6.17 10.52
CA ASP A 71 -8.54 -6.46 11.95
C ASP A 71 -7.62 -5.58 12.81
N LEU A 72 -8.23 -4.67 13.57
CA LEU A 72 -7.53 -3.76 14.48
C LEU A 72 -6.84 -4.44 15.67
N SER A 73 -7.20 -5.70 15.96
CA SER A 73 -6.63 -6.46 17.08
C SER A 73 -5.38 -7.27 16.69
N THR A 74 -5.06 -7.36 15.40
CA THR A 74 -3.96 -8.19 14.90
C THR A 74 -2.79 -7.35 14.39
N ASN A 75 -1.74 -7.24 15.21
CA ASN A 75 -0.53 -6.48 14.86
C ASN A 75 0.24 -7.07 13.67
N THR A 76 0.57 -6.22 12.71
CA THR A 76 1.23 -6.61 11.46
C THR A 76 2.18 -5.52 10.97
N THR A 77 3.41 -5.90 10.61
CA THR A 77 4.26 -5.06 9.78
C THR A 77 4.15 -5.53 8.33
N VAL A 78 3.61 -4.66 7.47
CA VAL A 78 3.45 -4.88 6.03
C VAL A 78 4.69 -4.39 5.33
N LEU A 79 5.38 -5.29 4.64
CA LEU A 79 6.56 -5.01 3.83
C LEU A 79 6.13 -4.84 2.37
N ALA A 80 5.54 -3.70 2.02
CA ALA A 80 4.90 -3.51 0.72
C ALA A 80 5.92 -3.11 -0.37
N PRO A 81 6.15 -3.93 -1.41
CA PRO A 81 6.98 -3.55 -2.54
C PRO A 81 6.32 -2.45 -3.36
N LEU A 82 7.13 -1.52 -3.86
CA LEU A 82 6.70 -0.55 -4.87
C LEU A 82 6.18 -1.26 -6.13
N ASN A 83 5.26 -0.62 -6.84
CA ASN A 83 4.80 -1.07 -8.16
C ASN A 83 6.00 -1.32 -9.10
N SER A 84 6.99 -0.42 -9.11
CA SER A 84 8.21 -0.57 -9.90
C SER A 84 9.02 -1.81 -9.53
N ALA A 85 9.03 -2.20 -8.25
CA ALA A 85 9.70 -3.41 -7.80
C ALA A 85 8.95 -4.68 -8.25
N VAL A 86 7.61 -4.64 -8.23
CA VAL A 86 6.77 -5.73 -8.76
C VAL A 86 6.94 -5.86 -10.27
N ASP A 87 6.93 -4.75 -11.00
CA ASP A 87 7.06 -4.72 -12.46
C ASP A 87 8.45 -5.18 -12.94
N ALA A 88 9.48 -4.99 -12.12
CA ALA A 88 10.85 -5.42 -12.39
C ALA A 88 11.10 -6.91 -12.14
N LEU A 89 10.10 -7.67 -11.65
CA LEU A 89 10.26 -9.10 -11.43
C LEU A 89 10.52 -9.84 -12.76
N PRO A 90 11.40 -10.86 -12.77
CA PRO A 90 11.69 -11.64 -13.97
C PRO A 90 10.52 -12.52 -14.42
N ARG A 91 9.53 -12.73 -13.54
CA ARG A 91 8.31 -13.50 -13.76
C ARG A 91 7.14 -12.87 -13.04
N LYS A 92 5.91 -13.21 -13.43
CA LYS A 92 4.74 -12.73 -12.70
C LYS A 92 4.65 -13.35 -11.30
N PRO A 93 4.12 -12.63 -10.29
CA PRO A 93 3.94 -13.18 -8.94
C PRO A 93 3.09 -14.45 -8.84
N TRP A 94 2.16 -14.63 -9.78
CA TRP A 94 1.28 -15.81 -9.86
C TRP A 94 1.91 -16.99 -10.62
N GLU A 95 3.06 -16.81 -11.26
CA GLU A 95 3.76 -17.86 -12.01
C GLU A 95 4.87 -18.46 -11.16
N GLN A 96 5.11 -19.77 -11.22
CA GLN A 96 6.23 -20.46 -10.58
C GLN A 96 6.93 -21.37 -11.60
N PRO A 97 8.28 -21.37 -11.66
CA PRO A 97 9.01 -22.23 -12.60
C PRO A 97 8.64 -23.72 -12.48
N ALA A 98 8.48 -24.22 -11.25
CA ALA A 98 8.12 -25.62 -11.00
C ALA A 98 6.74 -26.01 -11.56
N ASP A 99 5.82 -25.06 -11.74
CA ASP A 99 4.52 -25.33 -12.36
C ASP A 99 4.69 -25.59 -13.86
N TYR A 100 5.59 -24.87 -14.55
CA TYR A 100 5.88 -25.14 -15.96
C TYR A 100 6.63 -26.46 -16.14
N ASP A 101 7.51 -26.81 -15.21
CA ASP A 101 8.20 -28.11 -15.21
C ASP A 101 7.20 -29.28 -15.07
N ALA A 102 6.14 -29.09 -14.27
CA ALA A 102 5.15 -30.12 -13.98
C ALA A 102 4.00 -30.20 -15.00
N PHE A 103 3.53 -29.06 -15.51
CA PHE A 103 2.30 -28.95 -16.31
C PHE A 103 2.52 -28.42 -17.74
N GLY A 104 3.76 -28.04 -18.10
CA GLY A 104 4.09 -27.52 -19.42
C GLY A 104 3.69 -26.06 -19.63
N ALA A 105 3.66 -25.61 -20.88
CA ALA A 105 3.37 -24.21 -21.23
C ALA A 105 1.98 -23.74 -20.76
N ASP A 106 1.01 -24.66 -20.74
CA ASP A 106 -0.39 -24.39 -20.37
C ASP A 106 -0.61 -24.50 -18.85
N ALA A 107 0.48 -24.37 -18.08
CA ALA A 107 0.46 -24.42 -16.63
C ALA A 107 -0.43 -23.34 -15.99
N TYR A 108 -1.10 -22.43 -16.68
CA TYR A 108 -2.10 -21.57 -16.00
C TYR A 108 -3.44 -21.53 -16.72
N GLU A 109 -3.69 -22.50 -17.59
CA GLU A 109 -4.96 -22.65 -18.29
C GLU A 109 -5.98 -23.47 -17.48
N GLY A 110 -7.26 -23.15 -17.66
CA GLY A 110 -8.38 -23.81 -16.99
C GLY A 110 -8.43 -23.60 -15.47
N ASP A 111 -9.40 -24.24 -14.82
CA ASP A 111 -9.68 -24.05 -13.39
C ASP A 111 -8.47 -24.45 -12.51
N GLY A 112 -7.80 -25.56 -12.85
CA GLY A 112 -6.61 -26.01 -12.13
C GLY A 112 -5.41 -25.07 -12.29
N GLY A 113 -5.33 -24.32 -13.39
CA GLY A 113 -4.36 -23.23 -13.58
C GLY A 113 -4.67 -22.02 -12.72
N GLN A 114 -5.95 -21.63 -12.66
CA GLN A 114 -6.40 -20.51 -11.83
C GLN A 114 -6.14 -20.76 -10.33
N ASP A 115 -6.39 -21.97 -9.86
CA ASP A 115 -6.13 -22.34 -8.45
C ASP A 115 -4.64 -22.24 -8.10
N ARG A 116 -3.75 -22.68 -8.99
CA ARG A 116 -2.29 -22.58 -8.78
C ARG A 116 -1.82 -21.13 -8.82
N ALA A 117 -2.30 -20.33 -9.77
CA ALA A 117 -2.03 -18.90 -9.82
C ALA A 117 -2.46 -18.20 -8.52
N LYS A 118 -3.63 -18.55 -7.97
CA LYS A 118 -4.14 -18.01 -6.71
C LYS A 118 -3.28 -18.41 -5.51
N GLU A 119 -2.86 -19.67 -5.44
CA GLU A 119 -1.96 -20.14 -4.38
C GLU A 119 -0.59 -19.47 -4.45
N ASN A 120 -0.04 -19.29 -5.65
CA ASN A 120 1.21 -18.57 -5.87
C ASN A 120 1.11 -17.11 -5.42
N MET A 121 0.00 -16.46 -5.74
CA MET A 121 -0.29 -15.10 -5.28
C MET A 121 -0.41 -15.03 -3.75
N ARG A 122 -1.06 -16.00 -3.11
CA ARG A 122 -1.12 -16.09 -1.65
C ARG A 122 0.27 -16.15 -1.03
N ARG A 123 1.15 -17.02 -1.54
CA ARG A 123 2.55 -17.13 -1.07
C ARG A 123 3.32 -15.83 -1.25
N PHE A 124 3.16 -15.17 -2.40
CA PHE A 124 3.75 -13.87 -2.66
C PHE A 124 3.33 -12.85 -1.60
N VAL A 125 2.03 -12.70 -1.34
CA VAL A 125 1.51 -11.74 -0.37
C VAL A 125 1.97 -12.08 1.05
N GLU A 126 1.85 -13.33 1.47
CA GLU A 126 2.20 -13.76 2.83
C GLU A 126 3.70 -13.66 3.13
N ALA A 127 4.57 -13.76 2.12
CA ALA A 127 5.99 -13.52 2.26
C ALA A 127 6.32 -12.07 2.66
N HIS A 128 5.39 -11.13 2.45
CA HIS A 128 5.54 -9.71 2.75
C HIS A 128 4.81 -9.26 4.03
N LEU A 129 4.30 -10.21 4.82
CA LEU A 129 3.57 -9.93 6.06
C LEU A 129 4.32 -10.49 7.26
N VAL A 130 4.81 -9.60 8.12
CA VAL A 130 5.45 -9.95 9.39
C VAL A 130 4.40 -9.89 10.50
N PRO A 131 4.17 -10.98 11.26
CA PRO A 131 3.15 -11.03 12.30
C PRO A 131 3.57 -10.39 13.62
N ALA A 132 4.23 -9.24 13.56
CA ALA A 132 4.64 -8.45 14.71
C ALA A 132 4.62 -6.97 14.35
N SER A 133 4.28 -6.13 15.32
CA SER A 133 4.43 -4.68 15.28
C SER A 133 4.29 -4.13 16.71
N PRO A 134 5.17 -3.20 17.16
CA PRO A 134 6.39 -2.77 16.47
C PRO A 134 7.38 -3.92 16.29
N TRP A 135 8.22 -3.86 15.26
CA TRP A 135 9.19 -4.91 14.95
C TRP A 135 10.63 -4.46 15.25
N GLU A 136 11.30 -5.13 16.20
CA GLU A 136 12.59 -4.68 16.70
C GLU A 136 13.75 -4.96 15.74
N LYS A 137 14.83 -4.18 15.86
CA LYS A 137 16.04 -4.32 15.02
C LYS A 137 16.68 -5.67 15.29
N GLU A 138 17.12 -6.36 14.23
CA GLU A 138 17.75 -7.68 14.30
C GLU A 138 16.86 -8.80 14.87
N GLU A 139 15.61 -8.51 15.21
CA GLU A 139 14.63 -9.50 15.63
C GLU A 139 14.21 -10.36 14.44
N LYS A 140 14.46 -11.66 14.56
CA LYS A 140 14.13 -12.66 13.54
C LYS A 140 12.71 -13.16 13.72
N ILE A 141 11.89 -12.95 12.71
CA ILE A 141 10.48 -13.35 12.72
C ILE A 141 10.15 -14.08 11.44
N LYS A 142 9.33 -15.13 11.53
CA LYS A 142 8.78 -15.79 10.34
C LYS A 142 7.63 -14.96 9.79
N THR A 143 7.69 -14.66 8.49
CA THR A 143 6.55 -14.10 7.76
C THR A 143 5.39 -15.09 7.77
N LEU A 144 4.20 -14.63 7.38
CA LEU A 144 3.07 -15.55 7.21
C LEU A 144 3.35 -16.64 6.17
N GLY A 145 4.24 -16.36 5.20
CA GLY A 145 4.75 -17.34 4.23
C GLY A 145 5.77 -18.32 4.81
N GLY A 146 6.10 -18.22 6.11
CA GLY A 146 6.98 -19.14 6.84
C GLY A 146 8.48 -18.82 6.77
N LYS A 147 8.88 -17.84 5.97
CA LYS A 147 10.28 -17.44 5.80
C LYS A 147 10.74 -16.55 6.95
N GLU A 148 11.90 -16.85 7.54
CA GLU A 148 12.52 -16.00 8.55
C GLU A 148 13.11 -14.74 7.91
N VAL A 149 12.74 -13.57 8.45
CA VAL A 149 13.25 -12.25 8.05
C VAL A 149 13.64 -11.45 9.30
N TRP A 150 14.57 -10.51 9.13
CA TRP A 150 14.97 -9.51 10.13
C TRP A 150 15.39 -8.24 9.39
N TRP A 151 15.41 -7.11 10.08
CA TRP A 151 15.93 -5.88 9.48
C TRP A 151 17.19 -5.41 10.21
N VAL A 152 18.10 -4.83 9.43
CA VAL A 152 19.34 -4.21 9.91
C VAL A 152 19.44 -2.80 9.35
N VAL A 153 20.42 -2.03 9.83
CA VAL A 153 20.80 -0.76 9.21
C VAL A 153 22.11 -1.01 8.46
N LYS A 154 22.10 -0.79 7.15
CA LYS A 154 23.29 -0.82 6.28
C LYS A 154 23.37 0.53 5.56
N ASP A 155 24.53 1.18 5.62
CA ASP A 155 24.78 2.47 4.97
C ASP A 155 23.73 3.56 5.31
N GLY A 156 23.20 3.53 6.54
CA GLY A 156 22.17 4.46 7.01
C GLY A 156 20.74 4.09 6.63
N ASN A 157 20.54 3.08 5.79
CA ASN A 157 19.21 2.63 5.35
C ASN A 157 18.77 1.35 6.08
N LYS A 158 17.47 1.21 6.31
CA LYS A 158 16.88 -0.04 6.78
C LYS A 158 16.89 -1.05 5.63
N VAL A 159 17.39 -2.26 5.89
CA VAL A 159 17.47 -3.34 4.90
C VAL A 159 16.87 -4.61 5.49
N ILE A 160 15.95 -5.23 4.75
CA ILE A 160 15.34 -6.51 5.09
C ILE A 160 16.25 -7.64 4.65
N MET A 161 16.59 -8.51 5.58
CA MET A 161 17.41 -9.70 5.40
C MET A 161 16.51 -10.95 5.40
N PRO A 162 16.93 -12.06 4.75
CA PRO A 162 18.24 -12.26 4.10
C PRO A 162 18.33 -11.70 2.67
N ASP A 163 17.23 -11.22 2.09
CA ASP A 163 17.17 -10.86 0.66
C ASP A 163 17.84 -9.52 0.30
N GLU A 164 18.36 -8.80 1.30
CA GLU A 164 19.00 -7.49 1.16
C GLU A 164 18.12 -6.43 0.48
N VAL A 165 16.82 -6.45 0.78
CA VAL A 165 15.86 -5.51 0.20
C VAL A 165 15.82 -4.21 1.00
N GLU A 166 16.13 -3.10 0.36
CA GLU A 166 16.09 -1.77 0.98
C GLU A 166 14.65 -1.32 1.27
N VAL A 167 14.44 -0.78 2.46
CA VAL A 167 13.23 -0.08 2.86
C VAL A 167 13.36 1.37 2.40
N GLU A 168 12.51 1.80 1.47
CA GLU A 168 12.46 3.20 1.02
C GLU A 168 12.07 4.11 2.17
N ARG A 169 11.02 3.74 2.91
CA ARG A 169 10.54 4.47 4.09
C ARG A 169 9.55 3.65 4.91
N VAL A 170 9.42 3.99 6.20
CA VAL A 170 8.31 3.57 7.05
C VAL A 170 7.19 4.59 6.87
N ALA A 171 6.17 4.22 6.08
CA ALA A 171 5.17 5.16 5.59
C ALA A 171 4.13 5.55 6.65
N SER A 172 3.76 4.63 7.55
CA SER A 172 2.80 4.90 8.61
C SER A 172 2.90 3.88 9.74
N GLN A 173 2.55 4.33 10.94
CA GLN A 173 2.22 3.49 12.08
C GLN A 173 0.73 3.66 12.37
N VAL A 174 -0.02 2.59 12.35
CA VAL A 174 -1.49 2.59 12.25
C VAL A 174 -2.06 1.69 13.34
N GLY A 175 -3.39 1.67 13.49
CA GLY A 175 -4.05 0.97 14.59
C GLY A 175 -3.62 -0.49 14.77
N ASN A 176 -3.39 -1.22 13.67
CA ASN A 176 -2.96 -2.62 13.65
C ASN A 176 -1.54 -2.85 13.10
N GLY A 177 -0.67 -1.85 13.12
CA GLY A 177 0.77 -2.06 12.98
C GLY A 177 1.49 -1.06 12.10
N GLU A 178 2.36 -1.51 11.19
CA GLU A 178 3.24 -0.64 10.42
C GLU A 178 3.19 -0.95 8.93
N LEU A 179 3.32 0.11 8.11
CA LEU A 179 3.50 -0.02 6.65
C LEU A 179 4.90 0.44 6.26
N TRP A 180 5.71 -0.49 5.77
CA TRP A 180 7.06 -0.26 5.30
C TRP A 180 7.07 -0.42 3.79
N ILE A 181 7.57 0.58 3.07
CA ILE A 181 7.64 0.56 1.61
C ILE A 181 9.00 0.05 1.19
N LEU A 182 9.04 -0.97 0.32
CA LEU A 182 10.25 -1.61 -0.14
C LEU A 182 10.59 -1.23 -1.58
N LYS A 183 11.88 -1.03 -1.85
CA LYS A 183 12.42 -0.83 -3.21
C LYS A 183 12.57 -2.12 -4.01
N GLY A 184 12.36 -3.27 -3.38
CA GLY A 184 12.46 -4.60 -3.96
C GLY A 184 11.36 -5.52 -3.45
N VAL A 185 11.36 -6.75 -3.94
CA VAL A 185 10.41 -7.81 -3.57
C VAL A 185 11.17 -8.86 -2.73
N LEU A 186 10.59 -9.29 -1.61
CA LEU A 186 11.13 -10.38 -0.82
C LEU A 186 10.99 -11.69 -1.59
N ASN A 187 12.00 -12.56 -1.52
CA ASN A 187 11.94 -13.83 -2.22
C ASN A 187 10.83 -14.72 -1.62
N TYR A 188 9.96 -15.20 -2.52
CA TYR A 188 8.73 -15.96 -2.31
C TYR A 188 8.78 -17.22 -3.18
N ALA A 189 9.56 -18.20 -2.75
CA ALA A 189 9.73 -19.49 -3.43
C ALA A 189 10.19 -20.53 -2.42
#